data_AF-B8JE95-F1
#
_entry.id   AF-B8JE95-F1
#
_cell.length_a   1.000
_cell.length_b   1.000
_cell.length_c   1.000
_cell.angle_alpha   90.00
_cell.angle_beta   90.00
_cell.angle_gamma   90.00
#
_symmetry.space_group_name_H-M   'P 1'
#
loop_
_entity.id
_entity.type
_entity.pdbx_description
1 polymer ?
#
loop_
_entity_poly.entity_id
_entity_poly.type
_entity_poly.pdbx_seq_one_letter_code
_entity_poly.pdbx_strand_id
1 'polypeptide(L)'
;MPERADGSPRWIVRRALKVAVAGALRAAGAHRAVGTLRRRQAGGARVLVVSYHRVTHDYRASAREGLASLLVSAGTLRRQLEQLGRTRDLVSLADARRILAEPPGTARARDVVTVTFDDGYADVHGVALPILRALGAPATAFVVTGLVGTARRLPHDRIYAALAELTARGIPPERAGLPRGAQALLDACARAGPAATLDRLIARLPQPRLLEVADALAARVGLSDPDLPAGTRLLDWDEVRALQAGGVEVGGHTVTHAVLPHLPAGRARREIAGCRDALAERLGRPPRAFAYPNGYHTPAVRRLVADLGFQVAVTTEDAENVRGGDPLALRRKMVWENTTLGPAGYSPALATCNLEGVFTALGLVRPVPGEWRALAAAEEERARPPGRSPGPRRSRAAAG
;
A
#
# COMPACT_ATOMS: atom_id res chain seq x y z
N MET A 1 -2.98 -8.40 -11.59
CA MET A 1 -1.67 -8.13 -10.96
C MET A 1 -0.99 -6.98 -11.66
N PRO A 2 -0.23 -6.16 -10.94
CA PRO A 2 0.74 -5.27 -11.57
C PRO A 2 1.76 -6.10 -12.38
N GLU A 3 1.76 -5.91 -13.71
CA GLU A 3 2.66 -6.57 -14.65
C GLU A 3 4.10 -6.22 -14.29
N ARG A 4 4.97 -7.20 -14.00
CA ARG A 4 6.41 -6.94 -13.78
C ARG A 4 7.02 -6.40 -15.06
N ALA A 5 8.03 -5.53 -14.95
CA ALA A 5 8.79 -5.12 -16.11
C ALA A 5 9.72 -6.28 -16.50
N ASP A 6 9.19 -7.26 -17.22
CA ASP A 6 9.93 -8.45 -17.65
C ASP A 6 10.78 -8.20 -18.91
N GLY A 7 10.57 -7.06 -19.57
CA GLY A 7 11.29 -6.68 -20.79
C GLY A 7 10.92 -7.50 -22.02
N SER A 8 9.89 -8.34 -21.95
CA SER A 8 9.44 -9.13 -23.09
C SER A 8 8.90 -8.23 -24.21
N PRO A 9 8.99 -8.65 -25.49
CA PRO A 9 8.43 -7.87 -26.60
C PRO A 9 6.94 -7.55 -26.40
N ARG A 10 6.17 -8.51 -25.87
CA ARG A 10 4.75 -8.31 -25.54
C ARG A 10 4.55 -7.22 -24.49
N TRP A 11 5.35 -7.23 -23.42
CA TRP A 11 5.33 -6.19 -22.40
C TRP A 11 5.70 -4.83 -22.96
N ILE A 12 6.78 -4.75 -23.76
CA ILE A 12 7.24 -3.49 -24.38
C ILE A 12 6.14 -2.89 -25.25
N VAL A 13 5.51 -3.69 -26.11
CA VAL A 13 4.43 -3.23 -27.00
C VAL A 13 3.22 -2.74 -26.18
N ARG A 14 2.76 -3.51 -25.19
CA ARG A 14 1.67 -3.09 -24.29
C ARG A 14 1.99 -1.79 -23.57
N ARG A 15 3.23 -1.65 -23.11
CA ARG A 15 3.67 -0.46 -22.38
C ARG A 15 3.78 0.76 -23.30
N ALA A 16 4.31 0.59 -24.51
CA ALA A 16 4.36 1.64 -25.52
C ALA A 16 2.95 2.14 -25.88
N LEU A 17 1.99 1.22 -26.07
CA LEU A 17 0.59 1.58 -26.30
C LEU A 17 0.02 2.38 -25.12
N LYS A 18 0.26 1.95 -23.89
CA LYS A 18 -0.20 2.67 -22.69
C LYS A 18 0.40 4.08 -22.60
N VAL A 19 1.67 4.24 -22.96
CA VAL A 19 2.33 5.56 -23.04
C VAL A 19 1.71 6.43 -24.12
N ALA A 20 1.46 5.88 -25.31
CA ALA A 20 0.84 6.61 -26.42
C ALA A 20 -0.56 7.12 -26.04
N VAL A 21 -1.40 6.26 -25.44
CA VAL A 21 -2.73 6.63 -24.93
C VAL A 21 -2.62 7.71 -23.86
N ALA A 22 -1.69 7.58 -22.91
CA ALA A 22 -1.47 8.60 -21.87
C ALA A 22 -0.99 9.93 -22.47
N GLY A 23 -0.15 9.88 -23.51
CA GLY A 23 0.31 11.05 -24.26
C GLY A 23 -0.86 11.78 -24.92
N ALA A 24 -1.72 11.05 -25.64
CA ALA A 24 -2.92 11.60 -26.26
C ALA A 24 -3.89 12.22 -25.24
N LEU A 25 -4.19 11.52 -24.14
CA LEU A 25 -5.03 12.03 -23.06
C LEU A 25 -4.45 13.30 -22.41
N ARG A 26 -3.12 13.33 -22.22
CA ARG A 26 -2.44 14.51 -21.69
C ARG A 26 -2.51 15.69 -22.66
N ALA A 27 -2.24 15.47 -23.93
CA ALA A 27 -2.30 16.50 -24.99
C ALA A 27 -3.72 17.07 -25.13
N ALA A 28 -4.74 16.21 -25.08
CA ALA A 28 -6.15 16.60 -25.08
C ALA A 28 -6.61 17.32 -23.80
N GLY A 29 -5.74 17.46 -22.78
CA GLY A 29 -6.06 18.18 -21.55
C GLY A 29 -6.94 17.41 -20.57
N ALA A 30 -7.15 16.09 -20.75
CA ALA A 30 -8.00 15.27 -19.89
C ALA A 30 -7.58 15.36 -18.41
N HIS A 31 -6.27 15.40 -18.15
CA HIS A 31 -5.72 15.58 -16.80
C HIS A 31 -6.14 16.90 -16.12
N ARG A 32 -6.26 18.00 -16.88
CA ARG A 32 -6.75 19.28 -16.34
C ARG A 32 -8.23 19.22 -16.03
N ALA A 33 -9.02 18.63 -16.93
CA ALA A 33 -10.46 18.45 -16.71
C ALA A 33 -10.73 17.57 -15.47
N VAL A 34 -10.06 16.42 -15.37
CA VAL A 34 -10.14 15.52 -14.21
C VAL A 34 -9.66 16.22 -12.94
N GLY A 35 -8.56 16.97 -12.99
CA GLY A 35 -8.06 17.76 -11.87
C GLY A 35 -9.09 18.76 -11.35
N THR A 36 -9.70 19.56 -12.25
CA THR A 36 -10.74 20.54 -11.89
C THR A 36 -11.97 19.86 -11.27
N LEU A 37 -12.43 18.74 -11.82
CA LEU A 37 -13.56 17.99 -11.28
C LEU A 37 -13.26 17.45 -9.88
N ARG A 38 -12.09 16.84 -9.70
CA ARG A 38 -11.66 16.29 -8.40
C ARG A 38 -11.44 17.37 -7.35
N ARG A 39 -10.95 18.55 -7.76
CA ARG A 39 -10.84 19.73 -6.90
C ARG A 39 -12.20 20.18 -6.37
N ARG A 40 -13.23 20.20 -7.23
CA ARG A 40 -14.61 20.46 -6.80
C ARG A 40 -15.12 19.38 -5.85
N GLN A 41 -14.90 18.10 -6.16
CA GLN A 41 -15.31 16.98 -5.31
C GLN A 41 -14.61 16.97 -3.94
N ALA A 42 -13.35 17.41 -3.88
CA ALA A 42 -12.59 17.52 -2.64
C ALA A 42 -13.05 18.69 -1.73
N GLY A 43 -13.93 19.58 -2.23
CA GLY A 43 -14.36 20.77 -1.51
C GLY A 43 -13.36 21.94 -1.57
N GLY A 44 -12.49 21.97 -2.57
CA GLY A 44 -11.43 22.98 -2.73
C GLY A 44 -10.10 22.35 -3.11
N ALA A 45 -8.99 22.80 -2.52
CA ALA A 45 -7.67 22.23 -2.79
C ALA A 45 -7.64 20.72 -2.54
N ARG A 46 -7.06 19.98 -3.49
CA ARG A 46 -6.91 18.52 -3.36
C ARG A 46 -5.79 18.20 -2.39
N VAL A 47 -6.00 17.15 -1.60
CA VAL A 47 -4.97 16.57 -0.72
C VAL A 47 -4.67 15.16 -1.21
N LEU A 48 -3.56 15.03 -1.93
CA LEU A 48 -3.05 13.74 -2.38
C LEU A 48 -2.10 13.17 -1.32
N VAL A 49 -2.34 11.94 -0.89
CA VAL A 49 -1.39 11.19 -0.08
C VAL A 49 -0.80 10.10 -0.97
N VAL A 50 0.51 10.12 -1.21
CA VAL A 50 1.20 9.06 -1.94
C VAL A 50 1.90 8.12 -0.95
N SER A 51 1.80 6.81 -1.19
CA SER A 51 2.47 5.79 -0.38
C SER A 51 3.46 4.98 -1.22
N TYR A 52 4.63 4.78 -0.63
CA TYR A 52 5.72 3.92 -1.09
C TYR A 52 6.04 2.89 -0.01
N HIS A 53 6.83 1.88 -0.34
CA HIS A 53 7.35 0.93 0.65
C HIS A 53 8.86 0.92 0.61
N ARG A 54 9.43 0.55 -0.55
CA ARG A 54 10.87 0.35 -0.71
C ARG A 54 11.48 1.21 -1.80
N VAL A 55 12.67 1.73 -1.54
CA VAL A 55 13.42 2.57 -2.47
C VAL A 55 14.77 1.96 -2.78
N THR A 56 14.95 1.48 -4.02
CA THR A 56 16.18 0.79 -4.44
C THR A 56 17.02 1.64 -5.40
N HIS A 57 18.31 1.36 -5.50
CA HIS A 57 19.16 1.95 -6.55
C HIS A 57 18.89 1.31 -7.92
N ASP A 58 18.71 -0.01 -7.96
CA ASP A 58 18.43 -0.77 -9.18
C ASP A 58 17.14 -1.56 -9.03
N TYR A 59 16.08 -1.06 -9.67
CA TYR A 59 14.78 -1.71 -9.67
C TYR A 59 14.82 -3.10 -10.34
N ARG A 60 15.56 -3.29 -11.44
CA ARG A 60 15.53 -4.55 -12.18
C ARG A 60 16.20 -5.66 -11.37
N ALA A 61 17.31 -5.36 -10.72
CA ALA A 61 17.98 -6.30 -9.82
C ALA A 61 17.05 -6.65 -8.64
N SER A 62 16.56 -5.65 -7.91
CA SER A 62 15.71 -5.89 -6.74
C SER A 62 14.38 -6.58 -7.07
N ALA A 63 13.80 -6.34 -8.25
CA ALA A 63 12.55 -6.97 -8.67
C ALA A 63 12.67 -8.47 -8.99
N ARG A 64 13.89 -8.99 -9.18
CA ARG A 64 14.14 -10.44 -9.31
C ARG A 64 14.08 -11.15 -7.96
N GLU A 65 14.50 -10.46 -6.90
CA GLU A 65 14.66 -11.03 -5.56
C GLU A 65 13.46 -10.74 -4.65
N GLY A 66 12.58 -9.80 -5.01
CA GLY A 66 11.49 -9.35 -4.14
C GLY A 66 10.18 -9.02 -4.84
N LEU A 67 9.26 -8.45 -4.06
CA LEU A 67 7.96 -8.00 -4.53
C LEU A 67 8.10 -6.71 -5.34
N ALA A 68 8.11 -6.84 -6.67
CA ALA A 68 8.23 -5.70 -7.59
C ALA A 68 7.22 -4.57 -7.32
N SER A 69 6.01 -4.89 -6.84
CA SER A 69 4.96 -3.93 -6.50
C SER A 69 5.29 -3.02 -5.31
N LEU A 70 6.28 -3.38 -4.49
CA LEU A 70 6.74 -2.57 -3.36
C LEU A 70 7.92 -1.65 -3.72
N LEU A 71 8.52 -1.87 -4.89
CA LEU A 71 9.78 -1.25 -5.27
C LEU A 71 9.56 -0.01 -6.12
N VAL A 72 10.31 1.05 -5.79
CA VAL A 72 10.58 2.17 -6.69
C VAL A 72 12.08 2.42 -6.72
N SER A 73 12.64 2.75 -7.88
CA SER A 73 14.03 3.18 -7.96
C SER A 73 14.21 4.60 -7.44
N ALA A 74 15.37 4.91 -6.89
CA ALA A 74 15.78 6.25 -6.44
C ALA A 74 15.53 7.32 -7.53
N GLY A 75 15.91 7.01 -8.77
CA GLY A 75 15.71 7.91 -9.92
C GLY A 75 14.23 8.11 -10.25
N THR A 76 13.40 7.07 -10.18
CA THR A 76 11.96 7.19 -10.42
C THR A 76 11.25 7.92 -9.28
N LEU A 77 11.58 7.64 -8.01
CA LEU A 77 11.06 8.37 -6.86
C LEU A 77 11.34 9.88 -7.01
N ARG A 78 12.59 10.27 -7.28
CA ARG A 78 12.95 11.68 -7.50
C ARG A 78 12.09 12.33 -8.59
N ARG A 79 11.97 11.69 -9.76
CA ARG A 79 11.16 12.23 -10.87
C ARG A 79 9.67 12.33 -10.55
N GLN A 80 9.13 11.37 -9.81
CA GLN A 80 7.74 11.40 -9.35
C GLN A 80 7.51 12.60 -8.42
N LEU A 81 8.37 12.79 -7.41
CA LEU A 81 8.26 13.89 -6.46
C LEU A 81 8.48 15.26 -7.10
N GLU A 82 9.48 15.40 -7.99
CA GLU A 82 9.68 16.63 -8.78
C GLU A 82 8.45 16.96 -9.63
N GLN A 83 7.84 15.96 -10.27
CA GLN A 83 6.65 16.19 -11.09
C GLN A 83 5.43 16.59 -10.26
N LEU A 84 5.25 15.99 -9.08
CA LEU A 84 4.23 16.40 -8.13
C LEU A 84 4.48 17.84 -7.66
N GLY A 85 5.70 18.18 -7.25
CA GLY A 85 6.10 19.51 -6.78
C GLY A 85 5.94 20.64 -7.81
N ARG A 86 5.95 20.34 -9.12
CA ARG A 86 5.68 21.35 -10.16
C ARG A 86 4.29 21.99 -10.04
N THR A 87 3.30 21.24 -9.56
CA THR A 87 1.88 21.64 -9.57
C THR A 87 1.21 21.59 -8.20
N ARG A 88 1.89 21.02 -7.20
CA ARG A 88 1.43 20.95 -5.81
C ARG A 88 2.47 21.49 -4.86
N ASP A 89 2.04 21.80 -3.66
CA ASP A 89 2.95 22.02 -2.53
C ASP A 89 3.20 20.68 -1.83
N LEU A 90 4.47 20.39 -1.55
CA LEU A 90 4.88 19.25 -0.75
C LEU A 90 4.71 19.62 0.72
N VAL A 91 3.80 18.94 1.42
CA VAL A 91 3.42 19.27 2.80
C VAL A 91 3.52 18.05 3.70
N SER A 92 3.63 18.27 5.02
CA SER A 92 3.58 17.17 5.99
C SER A 92 2.20 16.54 6.06
N LEU A 93 2.10 15.31 6.59
CA LEU A 93 0.82 14.65 6.80
C LEU A 93 -0.03 15.40 7.84
N ALA A 94 0.60 16.03 8.84
CA ALA A 94 -0.07 16.91 9.78
C ALA A 94 -0.71 18.12 9.09
N ASP A 95 -0.01 18.74 8.14
CA ASP A 95 -0.54 19.87 7.36
C ASP A 95 -1.66 19.44 6.42
N ALA A 96 -1.51 18.29 5.77
CA ALA A 96 -2.56 17.67 4.98
C ALA A 96 -3.84 17.47 5.81
N ARG A 97 -3.73 16.97 7.05
CA ARG A 97 -4.86 16.88 7.98
C ARG A 97 -5.45 18.25 8.32
N ARG A 98 -4.61 19.25 8.65
CA ARG A 98 -5.09 20.60 8.96
C ARG A 98 -5.88 21.21 7.80
N ILE A 99 -5.38 21.03 6.58
CA ILE A 99 -6.06 21.48 5.36
C ILE A 99 -7.42 20.78 5.25
N LEU A 100 -7.48 19.45 5.39
CA LEU A 100 -8.76 18.74 5.29
C LEU A 100 -9.77 19.13 6.38
N ALA A 101 -9.32 19.66 7.52
CA ALA A 101 -10.18 20.15 8.59
C ALA A 101 -10.70 21.59 8.37
N GLU A 102 -10.14 22.34 7.42
CA GLU A 102 -10.65 23.68 7.07
C GLU A 102 -12.06 23.57 6.45
N PRO A 103 -12.90 24.61 6.58
CA PRO A 103 -14.23 24.64 5.97
C PRO A 103 -14.21 24.37 4.45
N PRO A 104 -15.24 23.69 3.90
CA PRO A 104 -15.42 23.59 2.46
C PRO A 104 -15.43 24.97 1.79
N GLY A 105 -14.75 25.11 0.66
CA GLY A 105 -14.64 26.39 -0.05
C GLY A 105 -13.50 27.30 0.42
N THR A 106 -12.76 26.95 1.50
CA THR A 106 -11.51 27.65 1.84
C THR A 106 -10.56 27.62 0.64
N ALA A 107 -10.29 28.80 0.10
CA ALA A 107 -9.47 28.96 -1.10
C ALA A 107 -8.00 28.64 -0.79
N ARG A 108 -7.38 27.84 -1.68
CA ARG A 108 -5.92 27.73 -1.77
C ARG A 108 -5.51 27.91 -3.23
N ALA A 109 -4.30 28.40 -3.46
CA ALA A 109 -3.79 28.57 -4.81
C ALA A 109 -3.42 27.24 -5.48
N ARG A 110 -2.83 26.32 -4.71
CA ARG A 110 -2.29 25.04 -5.19
C ARG A 110 -2.91 23.87 -4.43
N ASP A 111 -3.00 22.74 -5.11
CA ASP A 111 -3.26 21.45 -4.47
C ASP A 111 -2.02 21.03 -3.66
N VAL A 112 -2.17 20.09 -2.74
CA VAL A 112 -1.06 19.63 -1.90
C VAL A 112 -0.84 18.13 -2.02
N VAL A 113 0.39 17.72 -1.74
CA VAL A 113 0.78 16.32 -1.69
C VAL A 113 1.66 16.03 -0.48
N THR A 114 1.38 14.92 0.19
CA THR A 114 2.22 14.40 1.29
C THR A 114 2.74 13.02 0.91
N VAL A 115 3.98 12.74 1.31
CA VAL A 115 4.71 11.51 0.98
C VAL A 115 4.72 10.59 2.20
N THR A 116 4.41 9.31 1.99
CA THR A 116 4.42 8.29 3.05
C THR A 116 5.19 7.05 2.63
N PHE A 117 5.84 6.40 3.60
CA PHE A 117 6.54 5.13 3.46
C PHE A 117 6.02 4.15 4.51
N ASP A 118 5.63 2.96 4.10
CA ASP A 118 5.12 1.94 5.01
C ASP A 118 6.20 0.92 5.40
N ASP A 119 5.86 0.03 6.32
CA ASP A 119 6.61 -1.17 6.72
C ASP A 119 7.92 -0.95 7.50
N GLY A 120 8.60 0.19 7.34
CA GLY A 120 9.84 0.49 8.04
C GLY A 120 11.08 -0.17 7.43
N TYR A 121 11.14 -0.26 6.10
CA TYR A 121 12.31 -0.73 5.37
C TYR A 121 13.51 0.20 5.53
N ALA A 122 14.69 -0.39 5.67
CA ALA A 122 15.95 0.32 5.87
C ALA A 122 16.32 1.25 4.71
N ASP A 123 15.86 0.90 3.49
CA ASP A 123 16.14 1.66 2.29
C ASP A 123 15.44 3.04 2.26
N VAL A 124 14.44 3.27 3.12
CA VAL A 124 13.88 4.61 3.39
C VAL A 124 14.94 5.53 4.01
N HIS A 125 15.74 5.03 4.94
CA HIS A 125 16.86 5.78 5.53
C HIS A 125 18.03 5.89 4.54
N GLY A 126 18.50 4.76 4.00
CA GLY A 126 19.72 4.73 3.19
C GLY A 126 19.58 5.37 1.80
N VAL A 127 18.37 5.39 1.23
CA VAL A 127 18.16 5.80 -0.18
C VAL A 127 17.13 6.92 -0.32
N ALA A 128 15.98 6.82 0.35
CA ALA A 128 14.91 7.80 0.20
C ALA A 128 15.21 9.13 0.90
N LEU A 129 15.73 9.09 2.14
CA LEU A 129 15.98 10.28 2.96
C LEU A 129 16.85 11.35 2.25
N PRO A 130 17.99 11.01 1.60
CA PRO A 130 18.75 12.00 0.84
C PRO A 130 17.95 12.69 -0.28
N ILE A 131 17.06 11.95 -0.96
CA ILE A 131 16.20 12.49 -2.01
C ILE A 131 15.17 13.46 -1.42
N LEU A 132 14.53 13.05 -0.32
CA LEU A 132 13.54 13.88 0.37
C LEU A 132 14.15 15.20 0.85
N ARG A 133 15.34 15.15 1.46
CA ARG A 133 16.08 16.34 1.89
C ARG A 133 16.43 17.26 0.72
N ALA A 134 16.96 16.70 -0.37
CA ALA A 134 17.34 17.48 -1.55
C ALA A 134 16.13 18.20 -2.20
N LEU A 135 14.94 17.61 -2.11
CA LEU A 135 13.71 18.19 -2.63
C LEU A 135 12.94 19.06 -1.62
N GLY A 136 13.42 19.15 -0.36
CA GLY A 136 12.68 19.78 0.72
C GLY A 136 11.29 19.14 0.95
N ALA A 137 11.15 17.85 0.68
CA ALA A 137 9.88 17.13 0.71
C ALA A 137 9.61 16.52 2.10
N PRO A 138 8.62 17.02 2.86
CA PRO A 138 8.22 16.38 4.11
C PRO A 138 7.66 14.99 3.83
N ALA A 139 7.94 14.05 4.73
CA ALA A 139 7.44 12.68 4.61
C ALA A 139 7.11 12.07 5.98
N THR A 140 6.30 11.02 5.97
CA THR A 140 6.01 10.17 7.13
C THR A 140 6.45 8.74 6.85
N ALA A 141 7.23 8.13 7.75
CA ALA A 141 7.58 6.72 7.72
C ALA A 141 6.82 5.96 8.82
N PHE A 142 6.05 4.94 8.45
CA PHE A 142 5.30 4.10 9.39
C PHE A 142 6.07 2.83 9.67
N VAL A 143 6.37 2.55 10.95
CA VAL A 143 7.25 1.45 11.34
C VAL A 143 6.52 0.36 12.14
N VAL A 144 6.89 -0.90 11.87
CA VAL A 144 6.42 -2.08 12.61
C VAL A 144 7.34 -2.30 13.80
N THR A 145 6.98 -1.79 14.97
CA THR A 145 7.94 -1.59 16.08
C THR A 145 8.53 -2.87 16.64
N GLY A 146 7.81 -4.00 16.55
CA GLY A 146 8.30 -5.30 17.01
C GLY A 146 9.37 -5.91 16.10
N LEU A 147 9.64 -5.31 14.94
CA LEU A 147 10.65 -5.77 14.00
C LEU A 147 11.87 -4.83 13.91
N VAL A 148 11.73 -3.58 14.35
CA VAL A 148 12.81 -2.57 14.33
C VAL A 148 13.99 -3.04 15.17
N GLY A 149 15.19 -3.04 14.58
CA GLY A 149 16.43 -3.46 15.23
C GLY A 149 16.56 -4.97 15.43
N THR A 150 15.68 -5.77 14.82
CA THR A 150 15.75 -7.24 14.87
C THR A 150 16.25 -7.82 13.54
N ALA A 151 16.71 -9.07 13.56
CA ALA A 151 17.02 -9.81 12.33
C ALA A 151 15.77 -10.30 11.58
N ARG A 152 14.57 -10.11 12.13
CA ARG A 152 13.33 -10.63 11.55
C ARG A 152 12.92 -9.89 10.28
N ARG A 153 12.09 -10.54 9.46
CA ARG A 153 11.53 -9.98 8.22
C ARG A 153 10.00 -9.98 8.24
N LEU A 154 9.40 -9.16 7.38
CA LEU A 154 7.95 -9.08 7.25
C LEU A 154 7.38 -10.39 6.69
N PRO A 155 6.15 -10.78 7.10
CA PRO A 155 5.56 -12.04 6.64
C PRO A 155 5.47 -12.16 5.13
N HIS A 156 5.16 -11.07 4.42
CA HIS A 156 5.06 -11.09 2.96
C HIS A 156 6.40 -11.30 2.27
N ASP A 157 7.49 -10.76 2.81
CA ASP A 157 8.84 -11.01 2.28
C ASP A 157 9.25 -12.47 2.48
N ARG A 158 8.99 -13.02 3.68
CA ARG A 158 9.27 -14.42 4.04
C ARG A 158 8.54 -15.40 3.13
N ILE A 159 7.22 -15.21 2.98
CA ILE A 159 6.38 -16.05 2.13
C ILE A 159 6.81 -15.92 0.67
N TYR A 160 7.03 -14.69 0.18
CA TYR A 160 7.43 -14.48 -1.21
C TYR A 160 8.76 -15.17 -1.53
N ALA A 161 9.78 -15.00 -0.68
CA ALA A 161 11.09 -15.61 -0.86
C ALA A 161 10.99 -17.13 -0.90
N ALA A 162 10.25 -17.73 0.03
CA ALA A 162 10.08 -19.19 0.06
C ALA A 162 9.29 -19.72 -1.15
N LEU A 163 8.25 -19.03 -1.61
CA LEU A 163 7.51 -19.40 -2.83
C LEU A 163 8.38 -19.24 -4.09
N ALA A 164 9.21 -18.20 -4.16
CA ALA A 164 10.16 -18.02 -5.26
C ALA A 164 11.19 -19.16 -5.28
N GLU A 165 11.68 -19.57 -4.11
CA GLU A 165 12.61 -20.68 -3.96
C GLU A 165 11.97 -22.02 -4.36
N LEU A 166 10.72 -22.30 -3.96
CA LEU A 166 9.98 -23.46 -4.45
C LEU A 166 9.88 -23.46 -5.98
N THR A 167 9.57 -22.30 -6.57
CA THR A 167 9.47 -22.15 -8.02
C THR A 167 10.81 -22.42 -8.70
N ALA A 168 11.91 -21.90 -8.15
CA ALA A 168 13.27 -22.13 -8.66
C ALA A 168 13.66 -23.61 -8.61
N ARG A 169 13.20 -24.35 -7.59
CA ARG A 169 13.39 -25.80 -7.46
C ARG A 169 12.41 -26.63 -8.30
N GLY A 170 11.51 -26.02 -9.06
CA GLY A 170 10.49 -26.72 -9.84
C GLY A 170 9.41 -27.40 -8.98
N ILE A 171 9.23 -26.97 -7.73
CA ILE A 171 8.25 -27.54 -6.80
C ILE A 171 6.98 -26.68 -6.85
N PRO A 172 5.83 -27.21 -7.32
CA PRO A 172 4.59 -26.47 -7.30
C PRO A 172 4.09 -26.32 -5.84
N PRO A 173 3.43 -25.19 -5.48
CA PRO A 173 2.92 -24.95 -4.12
C PRO A 173 2.05 -26.09 -3.57
N GLU A 174 1.25 -26.71 -4.45
CA GLU A 174 0.34 -27.82 -4.12
C GLU A 174 1.07 -29.11 -3.71
N ARG A 175 2.37 -29.19 -4.00
CA ARG A 175 3.25 -30.30 -3.63
C ARG A 175 4.44 -29.82 -2.78
N ALA A 176 4.28 -28.69 -2.10
CA ALA A 176 5.31 -28.15 -1.21
C ALA A 176 5.65 -29.12 -0.09
N GLY A 177 4.71 -29.96 0.37
CA GLY A 177 4.98 -30.95 1.42
C GLY A 177 5.08 -30.30 2.80
N LEU A 178 4.22 -29.31 3.06
CA LEU A 178 4.12 -28.63 4.35
C LEU A 178 3.32 -29.48 5.36
N PRO A 179 3.38 -29.18 6.67
CA PRO A 179 2.44 -29.73 7.64
C PRO A 179 0.99 -29.55 7.18
N ARG A 180 0.13 -30.55 7.44
CA ARG A 180 -1.22 -30.67 6.86
C ARG A 180 -2.05 -29.38 6.91
N GLY A 181 -1.99 -28.65 8.03
CA GLY A 181 -2.70 -27.36 8.19
C GLY A 181 -2.18 -26.28 7.25
N ALA A 182 -0.87 -26.02 7.26
CA ALA A 182 -0.23 -25.05 6.39
C ALA A 182 -0.36 -25.41 4.90
N GLN A 183 -0.28 -26.70 4.54
CA GLN A 183 -0.47 -27.15 3.16
C GLN A 183 -1.89 -26.83 2.66
N ALA A 184 -2.92 -27.14 3.45
CA ALA A 184 -4.31 -26.85 3.09
C ALA A 184 -4.55 -25.34 2.88
N LEU A 185 -3.93 -24.49 3.69
CA LEU A 185 -4.01 -23.03 3.54
C LEU A 185 -3.32 -22.55 2.25
N LEU A 186 -2.15 -23.12 1.94
CA LEU A 186 -1.41 -22.83 0.71
C LEU A 186 -2.19 -23.26 -0.52
N ASP A 187 -2.72 -24.48 -0.54
CA ASP A 187 -3.51 -25.04 -1.65
C ASP A 187 -4.73 -24.17 -1.96
N ALA A 188 -5.46 -23.73 -0.91
CA ALA A 188 -6.63 -22.87 -1.06
C ALA A 188 -6.30 -21.51 -1.68
N CYS A 189 -5.04 -21.07 -1.58
CA CYS A 189 -4.56 -19.78 -2.06
C CYS A 189 -3.62 -19.87 -3.28
N ALA A 190 -3.20 -21.07 -3.68
CA ALA A 190 -2.27 -21.29 -4.77
C ALA A 190 -2.78 -20.67 -6.08
N ARG A 191 -1.86 -20.00 -6.77
CA ARG A 191 -2.05 -19.31 -8.06
C ARG A 191 -0.77 -19.45 -8.89
N ALA A 192 -0.87 -19.05 -10.16
CA ALA A 192 0.28 -19.01 -11.07
C ALA A 192 1.34 -18.03 -10.54
N GLY A 193 2.39 -18.59 -9.94
CA GLY A 193 3.58 -17.90 -9.47
C GLY A 193 3.51 -17.36 -8.03
N PRO A 194 4.68 -16.96 -7.48
CA PRO A 194 4.80 -16.54 -6.08
C PRO A 194 3.95 -15.33 -5.71
N ALA A 195 3.96 -14.28 -6.53
CA ALA A 195 3.29 -13.02 -6.21
C ALA A 195 1.76 -13.18 -6.16
N ALA A 196 1.17 -13.88 -7.14
CA ALA A 196 -0.28 -14.10 -7.18
C ALA A 196 -0.75 -15.01 -6.02
N THR A 197 0.09 -15.95 -5.61
CA THR A 197 -0.19 -16.82 -4.46
C THR A 197 -0.13 -16.01 -3.16
N LEU A 198 0.90 -15.18 -2.98
CA LEU A 198 1.02 -14.29 -1.83
C LEU A 198 -0.17 -13.32 -1.71
N ASP A 199 -0.54 -12.64 -2.80
CA ASP A 199 -1.67 -11.70 -2.80
C ASP A 199 -2.93 -12.37 -2.24
N ARG A 200 -3.16 -13.63 -2.63
CA ARG A 200 -4.33 -14.39 -2.20
C ARG A 200 -4.23 -14.87 -0.76
N LEU A 201 -3.03 -15.23 -0.29
CA LEU A 201 -2.77 -15.54 1.11
C LEU A 201 -3.07 -14.30 1.98
N ILE A 202 -2.51 -13.14 1.63
CA ILE A 202 -2.71 -11.88 2.37
C ILE A 202 -4.18 -11.48 2.41
N ALA A 203 -4.88 -11.59 1.27
CA ALA A 203 -6.29 -11.21 1.19
C ALA A 203 -7.21 -12.09 2.04
N ARG A 204 -6.86 -13.37 2.24
CA ARG A 204 -7.78 -14.36 2.84
C ARG A 204 -7.45 -14.78 4.25
N LEU A 205 -6.19 -14.70 4.64
CA LEU A 205 -5.73 -15.30 5.89
C LEU A 205 -5.55 -14.24 6.99
N PRO A 206 -6.02 -14.52 8.22
CA PRO A 206 -5.64 -13.71 9.37
C PRO A 206 -4.14 -13.88 9.64
N GLN A 207 -3.53 -12.85 10.25
CA GLN A 207 -2.07 -12.80 10.43
C GLN A 207 -1.47 -14.06 11.11
N PRO A 208 -2.05 -14.64 12.17
CA PRO A 208 -1.48 -15.84 12.78
C PRO A 208 -1.35 -17.02 11.79
N ARG A 209 -2.29 -17.14 10.84
CA ARG A 209 -2.26 -18.16 9.79
C ARG A 209 -1.25 -17.84 8.69
N LEU A 210 -1.05 -16.55 8.38
CA LEU A 210 0.03 -16.13 7.49
C LEU A 210 1.40 -16.47 8.08
N LEU A 211 1.60 -16.23 9.38
CA LEU A 211 2.84 -16.59 10.06
C LEU A 211 3.06 -18.11 10.08
N GLU A 212 2.02 -18.91 10.36
CA GLU A 212 2.08 -20.38 10.26
C GLU A 212 2.54 -20.85 8.87
N VAL A 213 1.96 -20.29 7.81
CA VAL A 213 2.35 -20.62 6.42
C VAL A 213 3.78 -20.14 6.13
N ALA A 214 4.15 -18.94 6.59
CA ALA A 214 5.50 -18.40 6.41
C ALA A 214 6.56 -19.30 7.07
N ASP A 215 6.34 -19.71 8.32
CA ASP A 215 7.26 -20.55 9.08
C ASP A 215 7.38 -21.94 8.44
N ALA A 216 6.25 -22.55 8.04
CA ALA A 216 6.24 -23.84 7.35
C ALA A 216 6.97 -23.80 6.01
N LEU A 217 6.72 -22.77 5.19
CA LEU A 217 7.40 -22.59 3.91
C LEU A 217 8.90 -22.37 4.09
N ALA A 218 9.30 -21.48 5.01
CA ALA A 218 10.69 -21.18 5.31
C ALA A 218 11.45 -22.44 5.74
N ALA A 219 10.89 -23.23 6.67
CA ALA A 219 11.45 -24.50 7.08
C ALA A 219 11.57 -25.49 5.91
N ARG A 220 10.57 -25.53 5.01
CA ARG A 220 10.55 -26.44 3.86
C ARG A 220 11.66 -26.15 2.85
N VAL A 221 11.99 -24.89 2.64
CA VAL A 221 13.05 -24.50 1.70
C VAL A 221 14.40 -24.28 2.37
N GLY A 222 14.47 -24.30 3.70
CA GLY A 222 15.69 -24.07 4.47
C GLY A 222 16.14 -22.61 4.46
N LEU A 223 15.19 -21.67 4.46
CA LEU A 223 15.47 -20.24 4.55
C LEU A 223 15.21 -19.72 5.96
N SER A 224 16.10 -18.86 6.43
CA SER A 224 15.92 -18.05 7.65
C SER A 224 15.81 -16.56 7.30
N ASP A 225 15.30 -15.75 8.23
CA ASP A 225 15.12 -14.30 8.02
C ASP A 225 16.41 -13.54 7.62
N PRO A 226 17.61 -13.89 8.14
CA PRO A 226 18.88 -13.36 7.64
C PRO A 226 19.24 -13.74 6.19
N ASP A 227 18.77 -14.87 5.68
CA ASP A 227 19.06 -15.35 4.31
C ASP A 227 18.24 -14.59 3.25
N LEU A 228 17.21 -13.85 3.68
CA LEU A 228 16.39 -13.06 2.77
C LEU A 228 17.20 -11.92 2.14
N PRO A 229 16.83 -11.47 0.92
CA PRO A 229 17.54 -10.42 0.21
C PRO A 229 17.79 -9.20 1.08
N ALA A 230 19.03 -8.67 1.07
CA ALA A 230 19.46 -7.60 1.97
C ALA A 230 18.54 -6.37 1.97
N GLY A 231 17.93 -6.05 0.82
CA GLY A 231 17.01 -4.93 0.72
C GLY A 231 15.69 -5.12 1.50
N THR A 232 15.34 -6.32 1.95
CA THR A 232 14.17 -6.58 2.83
C THR A 232 14.44 -6.25 4.30
N ARG A 233 15.67 -5.85 4.65
CA ARG A 233 16.03 -5.44 6.00
C ARG A 233 15.17 -4.27 6.47
N LEU A 234 14.73 -4.34 7.72
CA LEU A 234 13.98 -3.29 8.38
C LEU A 234 14.94 -2.37 9.16
N LEU A 235 14.49 -1.15 9.40
CA LEU A 235 15.25 -0.14 10.13
C LEU A 235 15.69 -0.67 11.51
N ASP A 236 16.85 -0.23 11.98
CA ASP A 236 17.17 -0.24 13.40
C ASP A 236 16.76 1.08 14.08
N TRP A 237 16.89 1.15 15.40
CA TRP A 237 16.46 2.33 16.16
C TRP A 237 17.33 3.56 15.92
N ASP A 238 18.59 3.41 15.54
CA ASP A 238 19.47 4.54 15.21
C ASP A 238 19.09 5.13 13.86
N GLU A 239 18.75 4.27 12.89
CA GLU A 239 18.22 4.70 11.59
C GLU A 239 16.84 5.37 11.73
N VAL A 240 15.96 4.88 12.61
CA VAL A 240 14.68 5.56 12.91
C VAL A 240 14.93 6.95 13.50
N ARG A 241 15.90 7.10 14.42
CA ARG A 241 16.27 8.42 14.96
C ARG A 241 16.87 9.31 13.88
N ALA A 242 17.69 8.76 12.97
CA ALA A 242 18.26 9.50 11.85
C ALA A 242 17.20 10.00 10.86
N LEU A 243 16.14 9.20 10.61
CA LEU A 243 14.96 9.63 9.86
C LEU A 243 14.29 10.84 10.55
N GLN A 244 14.03 10.75 11.86
CA GLN A 244 13.44 11.86 12.63
C GLN A 244 14.30 13.12 12.58
N ALA A 245 15.60 13.00 12.81
CA ALA A 245 16.55 14.12 12.71
C ALA A 245 16.64 14.69 11.29
N GLY A 246 16.33 13.88 10.28
CA GLY A 246 16.25 14.29 8.88
C GLY A 246 14.94 14.91 8.43
N GLY A 247 14.00 15.16 9.35
CA GLY A 247 12.72 15.80 9.04
C GLY A 247 11.63 14.84 8.57
N VAL A 248 11.84 13.52 8.70
CA VAL A 248 10.80 12.51 8.45
C VAL A 248 10.01 12.28 9.75
N GLU A 249 8.70 12.41 9.70
CA GLU A 249 7.83 12.04 10.81
C GLU A 249 7.77 10.51 10.95
N VAL A 250 7.94 9.97 12.15
CA VAL A 250 7.81 8.54 12.41
C VAL A 250 6.43 8.24 12.99
N GLY A 251 5.65 7.44 12.27
CA GLY A 251 4.31 7.00 12.63
C GLY A 251 4.24 5.51 13.01
N GLY A 252 3.12 5.10 13.59
CA GLY A 252 2.89 3.72 14.00
C GLY A 252 2.34 2.83 12.88
N HIS A 253 2.82 1.58 12.79
CA HIS A 253 2.32 0.55 11.87
C HIS A 253 2.03 -0.78 12.57
N THR A 254 1.47 -0.73 13.79
CA THR A 254 1.30 -1.87 14.74
C THR A 254 2.63 -2.45 15.26
N VAL A 255 2.57 -3.40 16.18
CA VAL A 255 3.76 -4.07 16.70
C VAL A 255 4.22 -5.15 15.73
N THR A 256 3.29 -5.93 15.17
CA THR A 256 3.63 -7.12 14.37
C THR A 256 3.25 -7.03 12.90
N HIS A 257 2.76 -5.89 12.39
CA HIS A 257 2.12 -5.73 11.07
C HIS A 257 0.71 -6.37 11.00
N ALA A 258 -0.04 -6.31 12.10
CA ALA A 258 -1.30 -7.01 12.23
C ALA A 258 -2.45 -6.37 11.43
N VAL A 259 -3.19 -7.19 10.69
CA VAL A 259 -4.46 -6.79 10.06
C VAL A 259 -5.53 -6.66 11.15
N LEU A 260 -5.67 -5.44 11.69
CA LEU A 260 -6.46 -5.17 12.89
C LEU A 260 -7.92 -5.65 12.84
N PRO A 261 -8.66 -5.56 11.70
CA PRO A 261 -10.02 -6.08 11.62
C PRO A 261 -10.16 -7.60 11.86
N HIS A 262 -9.07 -8.36 11.74
CA HIS A 262 -9.05 -9.81 11.97
C HIS A 262 -8.78 -10.19 13.43
N LEU A 263 -8.57 -9.21 14.30
CA LEU A 263 -8.22 -9.45 15.70
C LEU A 263 -9.39 -9.14 16.64
N PRO A 264 -9.50 -9.88 17.77
CA PRO A 264 -10.32 -9.44 18.89
C PRO A 264 -9.89 -8.04 19.37
N ALA A 265 -10.85 -7.21 19.79
CA ALA A 265 -10.61 -5.81 20.15
C ALA A 265 -9.46 -5.62 21.16
N GLY A 266 -9.35 -6.49 22.17
CA GLY A 266 -8.26 -6.44 23.15
C GLY A 266 -6.87 -6.70 22.55
N ARG A 267 -6.76 -7.59 21.54
CA ARG A 267 -5.51 -7.81 20.79
C ARG A 267 -5.21 -6.63 19.88
N ALA A 268 -6.19 -6.11 19.15
CA ALA A 268 -6.03 -4.92 18.32
C ALA A 268 -5.56 -3.70 19.13
N ARG A 269 -6.13 -3.48 20.33
CA ARG A 269 -5.69 -2.42 21.24
C ARG A 269 -4.24 -2.60 21.68
N ARG A 270 -3.80 -3.83 21.98
CA ARG A 270 -2.40 -4.11 22.35
C ARG A 270 -1.43 -3.86 21.19
N GLU A 271 -1.81 -4.24 19.96
CA GLU A 271 -1.02 -3.94 18.76
C GLU A 271 -0.83 -2.45 18.53
N ILE A 272 -1.88 -1.65 18.72
CA ILE A 272 -1.80 -0.19 18.54
C ILE A 272 -1.05 0.46 19.70
N ALA A 273 -1.39 0.11 20.95
CA ALA A 273 -0.79 0.71 22.14
C ALA A 273 0.68 0.36 22.28
N GLY A 274 1.07 -0.91 22.10
CA GLY A 274 2.47 -1.31 22.17
C GLY A 274 3.33 -0.63 21.10
N CYS A 275 2.77 -0.39 19.91
CA CYS A 275 3.43 0.38 18.86
C CYS A 275 3.65 1.84 19.28
N ARG A 276 2.60 2.48 19.79
CA ARG A 276 2.68 3.85 20.32
C ARG A 276 3.72 3.97 21.44
N ASP A 277 3.69 3.05 22.40
CA ASP A 277 4.52 3.10 23.60
C ASP A 277 6.00 2.88 23.25
N ALA A 278 6.30 1.91 22.38
CA ALA A 278 7.66 1.69 21.89
C ALA A 278 8.22 2.92 21.16
N LEU A 279 7.41 3.58 20.32
CA LEU A 279 7.82 4.81 19.65
C LEU A 279 8.02 5.96 20.63
N ALA A 280 7.13 6.11 21.61
CA ALA A 280 7.26 7.12 22.66
C ALA A 280 8.54 6.97 23.48
N GLU A 281 8.83 5.74 23.90
CA GLU A 281 10.04 5.38 24.65
C GLU A 281 11.31 5.67 23.83
N ARG A 282 11.35 5.25 22.57
CA ARG A 282 12.57 5.29 21.74
C ARG A 282 12.85 6.65 21.11
N LEU A 283 11.82 7.47 20.89
CA LEU A 283 11.89 8.76 20.18
C LEU A 283 11.54 9.96 21.08
N GLY A 284 11.21 9.73 22.35
CA GLY A 284 10.92 10.77 23.34
C GLY A 284 9.55 11.43 23.21
N ARG A 285 8.70 10.98 22.28
CA ARG A 285 7.34 11.49 22.08
C ARG A 285 6.44 10.45 21.42
N PRO A 286 5.14 10.38 21.77
CA PRO A 286 4.21 9.50 21.11
C PRO A 286 4.00 9.90 19.63
N PRO A 287 3.81 8.93 18.73
CA PRO A 287 3.50 9.20 17.33
C PRO A 287 2.13 9.87 17.17
N ARG A 288 2.00 10.74 16.17
CA ARG A 288 0.72 11.40 15.82
C ARG A 288 0.00 10.71 14.66
N ALA A 289 0.74 10.01 13.82
CA ALA A 289 0.26 9.38 12.61
C ALA A 289 0.26 7.85 12.72
N PHE A 290 -0.74 7.22 12.10
CA PHE A 290 -0.87 5.77 12.02
C PHE A 290 -1.12 5.31 10.58
N ALA A 291 -0.61 4.15 10.18
CA ALA A 291 -1.02 3.48 8.94
C ALA A 291 -1.62 2.12 9.28
N TYR A 292 -2.79 1.81 8.71
CA TYR A 292 -3.39 0.49 8.88
C TYR A 292 -2.64 -0.53 7.99
N PRO A 293 -2.14 -1.66 8.52
CA PRO A 293 -1.60 -2.73 7.68
C PRO A 293 -2.62 -3.17 6.62
N ASN A 294 -2.18 -3.29 5.37
CA ASN A 294 -3.00 -3.50 4.17
C ASN A 294 -4.07 -2.42 3.88
N GLY A 295 -4.13 -1.36 4.69
CA GLY A 295 -5.16 -0.33 4.62
C GLY A 295 -6.52 -0.73 5.19
N TYR A 296 -6.63 -1.89 5.83
CA TYR A 296 -7.90 -2.40 6.33
C TYR A 296 -8.28 -1.83 7.70
N HIS A 297 -9.51 -1.32 7.81
CA HIS A 297 -10.02 -0.77 9.05
C HIS A 297 -11.53 -1.01 9.22
N THR A 298 -12.01 -0.75 10.44
CA THR A 298 -13.44 -0.70 10.79
C THR A 298 -13.69 0.53 11.68
N PRO A 299 -14.94 1.00 11.84
CA PRO A 299 -15.24 2.08 12.80
C PRO A 299 -14.74 1.79 14.21
N ALA A 300 -14.80 0.54 14.68
CA ALA A 300 -14.28 0.15 15.99
C ALA A 300 -12.75 0.28 16.09
N VAL A 301 -12.02 -0.17 15.07
CA VAL A 301 -10.56 -0.01 15.00
C VAL A 301 -10.16 1.46 14.95
N ARG A 302 -10.88 2.30 14.18
CA ARG A 302 -10.61 3.74 14.11
C ARG A 302 -10.81 4.43 15.45
N ARG A 303 -11.84 4.05 16.22
CA ARG A 303 -12.03 4.54 17.59
C ARG A 303 -10.86 4.16 18.49
N LEU A 304 -10.37 2.92 18.43
CA LEU A 304 -9.18 2.51 19.19
C LEU A 304 -7.94 3.34 18.85
N VAL A 305 -7.74 3.65 17.56
CA VAL A 305 -6.64 4.53 17.11
C VAL A 305 -6.82 5.95 17.65
N ALA A 306 -8.04 6.50 17.63
CA ALA A 306 -8.37 7.80 18.22
C ALA A 306 -8.10 7.83 19.74
N ASP A 307 -8.64 6.84 20.47
CA ASP A 307 -8.56 6.73 21.93
C ASP A 307 -7.11 6.58 22.42
N LEU A 308 -6.22 6.07 21.57
CA LEU A 308 -4.80 5.91 21.87
C LEU A 308 -3.96 7.16 21.51
N GLY A 309 -4.58 8.22 21.00
CA GLY A 309 -3.97 9.54 20.83
C GLY A 309 -3.45 9.84 19.42
N PHE A 310 -3.69 8.97 18.44
CA PHE A 310 -3.34 9.26 17.05
C PHE A 310 -4.30 10.31 16.47
N GLN A 311 -3.74 11.25 15.71
CA GLN A 311 -4.47 12.39 15.15
C GLN A 311 -4.82 12.21 13.67
N VAL A 312 -4.04 11.40 12.97
CA VAL A 312 -4.23 11.09 11.55
C VAL A 312 -3.96 9.61 11.32
N ALA A 313 -4.77 8.97 10.49
CA ALA A 313 -4.49 7.62 10.05
C ALA A 313 -4.77 7.41 8.56
N VAL A 314 -3.95 6.61 7.90
CA VAL A 314 -3.97 6.43 6.44
C VAL A 314 -4.32 5.00 6.04
N THR A 315 -5.06 4.86 4.93
CA THR A 315 -5.52 3.60 4.31
C THR A 315 -4.77 3.34 3.00
N THR A 316 -5.17 2.34 2.21
CA THR A 316 -4.65 2.08 0.86
C THR A 316 -5.70 2.35 -0.23
N GLU A 317 -6.84 2.94 0.13
CA GLU A 317 -7.93 3.24 -0.80
C GLU A 317 -7.49 4.36 -1.77
N ASP A 318 -7.49 4.08 -3.07
CA ASP A 318 -7.18 5.07 -4.10
C ASP A 318 -8.43 5.89 -4.48
N ALA A 319 -8.83 6.80 -3.59
CA ALA A 319 -9.86 7.80 -3.88
C ALA A 319 -9.48 9.19 -3.32
N GLU A 320 -10.23 10.22 -3.71
CA GLU A 320 -9.96 11.60 -3.27
C GLU A 320 -10.25 11.76 -1.76
N ASN A 321 -9.37 12.49 -1.08
CA ASN A 321 -9.64 13.00 0.25
C ASN A 321 -10.53 14.24 0.13
N VAL A 322 -11.55 14.31 0.97
CA VAL A 322 -12.55 15.40 0.97
C VAL A 322 -12.40 16.22 2.24
N ARG A 323 -12.58 17.55 2.15
CA ARG A 323 -12.65 18.40 3.35
C ARG A 323 -13.79 17.95 4.27
N GLY A 324 -13.56 18.01 5.57
CA GLY A 324 -14.46 17.46 6.59
C GLY A 324 -14.51 15.92 6.64
N GLY A 325 -13.69 15.23 5.83
CA GLY A 325 -13.55 13.78 5.88
C GLY A 325 -12.91 13.30 7.18
N ASP A 326 -13.03 12.00 7.44
CA ASP A 326 -12.50 11.41 8.67
C ASP A 326 -10.95 11.41 8.67
N PRO A 327 -10.29 12.12 9.60
CA PRO A 327 -8.82 12.21 9.64
C PRO A 327 -8.15 10.87 9.97
N LEU A 328 -8.90 9.90 10.48
CA LEU A 328 -8.42 8.55 10.79
C LEU A 328 -8.72 7.53 9.67
N ALA A 329 -9.09 8.00 8.48
CA ALA A 329 -9.26 7.18 7.29
C ALA A 329 -8.81 7.90 6.01
N LEU A 330 -7.69 8.63 6.06
CA LEU A 330 -7.16 9.31 4.88
C LEU A 330 -6.77 8.31 3.80
N ARG A 331 -7.18 8.62 2.58
CA ARG A 331 -7.03 7.79 1.38
C ARG A 331 -5.68 8.02 0.71
N ARG A 332 -5.09 6.95 0.17
CA ARG A 332 -3.74 7.00 -0.41
C ARG A 332 -3.68 6.38 -1.79
N LYS A 333 -2.85 6.99 -2.63
CA LYS A 333 -2.40 6.39 -3.88
C LYS A 333 -1.12 5.60 -3.64
N MET A 334 -1.19 4.28 -3.81
CA MET A 334 -0.01 3.43 -3.81
C MET A 334 0.81 3.68 -5.09
N VAL A 335 2.07 4.06 -4.93
CA VAL A 335 2.98 4.39 -6.03
C VAL A 335 4.20 3.49 -5.98
N TRP A 336 4.59 2.96 -7.13
CA TRP A 336 5.75 2.09 -7.31
C TRP A 336 6.32 2.27 -8.73
N GLU A 337 7.37 1.56 -9.09
CA GLU A 337 8.09 1.80 -10.36
C GLU A 337 7.14 1.78 -11.58
N ASN A 338 6.32 0.73 -11.75
CA ASN A 338 5.48 0.63 -12.95
C ASN A 338 4.23 1.51 -12.90
N THR A 339 4.01 2.30 -11.84
CA THR A 339 3.04 3.41 -11.89
C THR A 339 3.44 4.42 -12.97
N THR A 340 4.75 4.65 -13.16
CA THR A 340 5.25 5.71 -14.06
C THR A 340 6.25 5.25 -15.11
N LEU A 341 6.66 3.98 -15.09
CA LEU A 341 7.61 3.42 -16.05
C LEU A 341 7.04 3.39 -17.47
N GLY A 342 7.78 3.80 -18.49
CA GLY A 342 7.53 3.55 -19.91
C GLY A 342 8.53 2.50 -20.46
N PRO A 343 8.52 2.21 -21.77
CA PRO A 343 9.43 1.22 -22.34
C PRO A 343 10.91 1.64 -22.22
N ALA A 344 11.21 2.95 -22.22
CA ALA A 344 12.56 3.51 -22.14
C ALA A 344 12.89 4.13 -20.77
N GLY A 345 12.16 3.79 -19.71
CA GLY A 345 12.30 4.42 -18.40
C GLY A 345 11.14 5.36 -18.07
N TYR A 346 11.32 6.32 -17.17
CA TYR A 346 10.24 7.16 -16.67
C TYR A 346 9.44 7.89 -17.76
N SER A 347 8.11 7.81 -17.70
CA SER A 347 7.21 8.47 -18.65
C SER A 347 6.39 9.58 -17.95
N PRO A 348 6.66 10.87 -18.24
CA PRO A 348 5.90 11.98 -17.66
C PRO A 348 4.40 11.95 -18.00
N ALA A 349 4.05 11.44 -19.19
CA ALA A 349 2.66 11.31 -19.62
C ALA A 349 1.90 10.27 -18.79
N LEU A 350 2.49 9.08 -18.60
CA LEU A 350 1.93 8.07 -17.72
C LEU A 350 1.86 8.54 -16.27
N ALA A 351 2.92 9.20 -15.79
CA ALA A 351 2.94 9.76 -14.45
C ALA A 351 1.81 10.77 -14.25
N THR A 352 1.60 11.68 -15.21
CA THR A 352 0.49 12.65 -15.15
C THR A 352 -0.85 11.93 -15.07
N CYS A 353 -1.12 10.98 -15.97
CA CYS A 353 -2.42 10.30 -16.01
C CYS A 353 -2.70 9.46 -14.75
N ASN A 354 -1.69 8.76 -14.22
CA ASN A 354 -1.85 7.97 -13.00
C ASN A 354 -1.98 8.86 -11.75
N LEU A 355 -1.09 9.85 -11.58
CA LEU A 355 -1.05 10.67 -10.37
C LEU A 355 -2.24 11.64 -10.28
N GLU A 356 -2.77 12.09 -11.42
CA GLU A 356 -4.02 12.87 -11.49
C GLU A 356 -5.28 11.98 -11.38
N GLY A 357 -5.12 10.66 -11.50
CA GLY A 357 -6.23 9.71 -11.48
C GLY A 357 -7.12 9.76 -12.73
N VAL A 358 -6.56 10.13 -13.88
CA VAL A 358 -7.27 10.10 -15.18
C VAL A 358 -7.80 8.71 -15.47
N PHE A 359 -6.99 7.66 -15.27
CA PHE A 359 -7.43 6.30 -15.56
C PHE A 359 -8.56 5.82 -14.63
N THR A 360 -8.51 6.18 -13.34
CA THR A 360 -9.60 5.89 -12.40
C THR A 360 -10.88 6.63 -12.80
N ALA A 361 -10.76 7.91 -13.22
CA ALA A 361 -11.91 8.71 -13.65
C ALA A 361 -12.57 8.14 -14.93
N LEU A 362 -11.80 7.50 -15.80
CA LEU A 362 -12.29 6.80 -16.99
C LEU A 362 -12.77 5.36 -16.70
N GLY A 363 -12.80 4.93 -15.43
CA GLY A 363 -13.21 3.58 -15.05
C GLY A 363 -12.25 2.46 -15.45
N LEU A 364 -11.04 2.80 -15.93
CA LEU A 364 -10.02 1.84 -16.33
C LEU A 364 -9.31 1.19 -15.14
N VAL A 365 -9.43 1.79 -13.96
CA VAL A 365 -8.94 1.28 -12.67
C VAL A 365 -10.04 1.45 -11.64
N ARG A 366 -10.36 0.40 -10.90
CA ARG A 366 -11.31 0.46 -9.77
C ARG A 366 -10.54 0.44 -8.45
N PRO A 367 -10.81 1.38 -7.52
CA PRO A 367 -10.17 1.36 -6.21
C PRO A 367 -10.62 0.15 -5.39
N VAL A 368 -9.72 -0.34 -4.54
CA VAL A 368 -10.03 -1.37 -3.54
C VAL A 368 -10.48 -0.65 -2.27
N PRO A 369 -11.71 -0.90 -1.76
CA PRO A 369 -12.16 -0.27 -0.53
C PRO A 369 -11.30 -0.69 0.68
N GLY A 370 -10.97 0.27 1.56
CA GLY A 370 -10.24 -0.01 2.80
C GLY A 370 -11.13 -0.48 3.96
N GLU A 371 -12.43 -0.18 3.93
CA GLU A 371 -13.36 -0.61 4.98
C GLU A 371 -13.75 -2.10 4.81
N TRP A 372 -13.35 -2.93 5.76
CA TRP A 372 -13.41 -4.40 5.67
C TRP A 372 -14.82 -4.96 5.38
N ARG A 373 -15.89 -4.32 5.89
CA ARG A 373 -17.26 -4.79 5.65
C ARG A 373 -17.70 -4.68 4.19
N ALA A 374 -17.14 -3.74 3.42
CA ALA A 374 -17.39 -3.65 1.98
C ALA A 374 -16.70 -4.80 1.20
N LEU A 375 -15.58 -5.32 1.71
CA LEU A 375 -14.86 -6.47 1.13
C LEU A 375 -15.55 -7.79 1.43
N ALA A 376 -15.97 -8.05 2.67
CA ALA A 376 -16.71 -9.25 3.03
C ALA A 376 -18.01 -9.40 2.20
N ALA A 377 -18.76 -8.29 2.02
CA ALA A 377 -19.95 -8.26 1.17
C ALA A 377 -19.63 -8.42 -0.33
N ALA A 378 -18.56 -7.79 -0.82
CA ALA A 378 -18.15 -7.91 -2.23
C ALA A 378 -17.56 -9.29 -2.58
N GLU A 379 -16.95 -9.98 -1.61
CA GLU A 379 -16.49 -11.37 -1.74
C GLU A 379 -17.66 -12.35 -1.71
N GLU A 380 -18.66 -12.14 -0.85
CA GLU A 380 -19.92 -12.90 -0.87
C GLU A 380 -20.67 -12.72 -2.20
N GLU A 381 -20.70 -11.50 -2.74
CA GLU A 381 -21.35 -11.21 -4.03
C GLU A 381 -20.58 -11.81 -5.23
N ARG A 382 -19.24 -11.89 -5.16
CA ARG A 382 -18.40 -12.60 -6.15
C ARG A 382 -18.42 -14.12 -6.01
N ALA A 383 -18.74 -14.63 -4.83
CA ALA A 383 -18.88 -16.07 -4.55
C ALA A 383 -20.27 -16.60 -4.90
N ARG A 384 -21.25 -15.73 -5.16
CA ARG A 384 -22.54 -16.16 -5.71
C ARG A 384 -22.32 -16.72 -7.12
N PRO A 385 -22.71 -17.97 -7.41
CA PRO A 385 -22.77 -18.44 -8.79
C PRO A 385 -23.70 -17.52 -9.58
N PRO A 386 -23.49 -17.30 -10.89
CA PRO A 386 -24.41 -16.51 -11.71
C PRO A 386 -25.80 -17.15 -11.62
N GLY A 387 -26.66 -16.53 -10.81
CA GLY A 387 -27.94 -17.07 -10.43
C GLY A 387 -28.96 -16.74 -11.51
N ARG A 388 -29.58 -17.81 -12.03
CA ARG A 388 -30.86 -17.83 -12.74
C ARG A 388 -31.76 -16.66 -12.34
N SER A 389 -32.33 -16.00 -13.36
CA SER A 389 -33.36 -14.97 -13.21
C SER A 389 -34.42 -15.38 -12.18
N PRO A 390 -34.91 -14.44 -11.35
CA PRO A 390 -36.00 -14.74 -10.44
C PRO A 390 -37.21 -15.15 -11.28
N GLY A 391 -37.62 -16.42 -11.15
CA GLY A 391 -38.82 -16.93 -11.79
C GLY A 391 -40.04 -16.12 -11.36
N PRO A 392 -41.05 -15.96 -12.24
CA PRO A 392 -42.19 -15.10 -11.96
C PRO A 392 -42.94 -15.60 -10.72
N ARG A 393 -43.20 -14.68 -9.80
CA ARG A 393 -44.09 -14.91 -8.65
C ARG A 393 -45.43 -15.42 -9.16
N ARG A 394 -45.77 -16.69 -8.89
CA ARG A 394 -47.13 -17.19 -9.07
C ARG A 394 -48.03 -16.51 -8.04
N SER A 395 -48.93 -15.66 -8.51
CA SER A 395 -50.09 -15.21 -7.73
C SER A 395 -50.95 -16.43 -7.41
N ARG A 396 -51.19 -16.68 -6.12
CA ARG A 396 -52.30 -17.51 -5.68
C ARG A 396 -53.54 -16.63 -5.69
N ALA A 397 -54.38 -16.81 -6.69
CA ALA A 397 -55.78 -16.38 -6.65
C ALA A 397 -56.51 -17.24 -5.61
N ALA A 398 -57.23 -16.59 -4.70
CA ALA A 398 -58.22 -17.22 -3.86
C ALA A 398 -59.53 -17.35 -4.66
N ALA A 399 -60.08 -18.55 -4.68
CA ALA A 399 -61.47 -18.84 -5.05
C ALA A 399 -61.87 -20.11 -4.27
N GLY A 400 -62.97 -20.00 -3.51
CA GLY A 400 -63.53 -21.05 -2.66
C GLY A 400 -63.72 -20.55 -1.24
#